data_AF-A0A945W1B5-F1
#
_entry.id   AF-A0A945W1B5-F1
#
_cell.length_a   1.000
_cell.length_b   1.000
_cell.length_c   1.000
_cell.angle_alpha   90.00
_cell.angle_beta   90.00
_cell.angle_gamma   90.00
#
_symmetry.space_group_name_H-M   'P 1'
#
loop_
_entity.id
_entity.type
_entity.pdbx_description
1 polymer ?
#
loop_
_entity_poly.entity_id
_entity_poly.type
_entity_poly.pdbx_seq_one_letter_code
_entity_poly.pdbx_strand_id
1 'polypeptide(L)'
;MINTKKLNHISAFVVVCVVLGYVLTCLSTIYAQSMEPDPLLLEIESIYRGDKDYKQLPFHTEDPYMRSKNGPTLKNVVHKANKEWIKKWIDNPVAMIPNARMPRLMLSSDDIDAVIAYLESIADSSFPKQEWDAGLLKAEDDMTDDEYDKMDTLVSGGKA
;
A
#
# COMPACT_ATOMS: atom_id res chain seq x y z
N MET A 1 34.33 94.51 7.40
CA MET A 1 35.14 93.52 6.63
C MET A 1 34.47 92.16 6.76
N ILE A 2 33.77 91.73 5.71
CA ILE A 2 33.10 90.41 5.68
C ILE A 2 34.19 89.35 5.48
N ASN A 3 34.29 88.40 6.42
CA ASN A 3 35.32 87.37 6.42
C ASN A 3 34.99 86.31 5.36
N THR A 4 35.52 86.53 4.15
CA THR A 4 35.31 85.68 2.95
C THR A 4 35.66 84.22 3.19
N LYS A 5 36.61 83.91 4.09
CA LYS A 5 36.95 82.54 4.47
C LYS A 5 35.82 81.81 5.20
N LYS A 6 35.08 82.50 6.09
CA LYS A 6 33.93 81.91 6.78
C LYS A 6 32.75 81.69 5.84
N LEU A 7 32.49 82.62 4.92
CA LEU A 7 31.39 82.51 3.95
C LEU A 7 31.61 81.34 2.97
N ASN A 8 32.85 81.11 2.54
CA ASN A 8 33.21 79.99 1.66
C ASN A 8 33.09 78.63 2.38
N HIS A 9 33.45 78.54 3.66
CA HIS A 9 33.24 77.33 4.45
C HIS A 9 31.76 76.99 4.66
N ILE A 10 30.93 78.00 4.91
CA ILE A 10 29.47 77.82 5.06
C ILE A 10 28.85 77.38 3.73
N SER A 11 29.23 78.01 2.61
CA SER A 11 28.79 77.61 1.27
C SER A 11 29.20 76.18 0.92
N ALA A 12 30.47 75.81 1.17
CA ALA A 12 30.96 74.45 0.95
C ALA A 12 30.20 73.42 1.80
N PHE A 13 29.91 73.74 3.06
CA PHE A 13 29.14 72.87 3.94
C PHE A 13 27.71 72.64 3.44
N VAL A 14 27.03 73.69 2.97
CA VAL A 14 25.68 73.59 2.40
C VAL A 14 25.67 72.73 1.14
N VAL A 15 26.65 72.90 0.24
CA VAL A 15 26.76 72.07 -0.97
C VAL A 15 27.01 70.61 -0.61
N VAL A 16 27.88 70.32 0.36
CA VAL A 16 28.13 68.96 0.84
C VAL A 16 26.87 68.34 1.43
N CYS A 17 26.10 69.06 2.24
CA CYS A 17 24.83 68.58 2.80
C CYS A 17 23.77 68.30 1.72
N VAL A 18 23.68 69.14 0.68
CA VAL A 18 22.74 68.92 -0.44
C VAL A 18 23.15 67.70 -1.27
N VAL A 19 24.44 67.51 -1.52
CA VAL A 19 24.96 66.33 -2.24
C VAL A 19 24.77 65.05 -1.41
N LEU A 20 25.08 65.08 -0.12
CA LEU A 20 24.85 63.94 0.78
C LEU A 20 23.35 63.60 0.88
N GLY A 21 22.50 64.61 1.01
CA GLY A 21 21.05 64.44 1.01
C GLY A 21 20.54 63.83 -0.30
N TYR A 22 21.02 64.32 -1.44
CA TYR A 22 20.68 63.79 -2.77
C TYR A 22 21.09 62.32 -2.90
N VAL A 23 22.34 61.99 -2.54
CA VAL A 23 22.86 60.61 -2.56
C VAL A 23 22.04 59.69 -1.66
N LEU A 24 21.68 60.14 -0.46
CA LEU A 24 20.83 59.37 0.47
C LEU A 24 19.42 59.14 -0.11
N THR A 25 18.79 60.15 -0.71
CA THR A 25 17.45 60.00 -1.29
C THR A 25 17.42 59.13 -2.57
N CYS A 26 18.47 59.16 -3.39
CA CYS A 26 18.55 58.34 -4.60
C CYS A 26 18.89 56.87 -4.32
N LEU A 27 19.63 56.58 -3.24
CA LEU A 27 19.96 55.20 -2.90
C LEU A 27 18.72 54.42 -2.40
N SER A 28 17.77 55.10 -1.75
CA SER A 28 16.54 54.48 -1.24
C SER A 28 15.51 54.13 -2.31
N THR A 29 15.53 54.77 -3.48
CA THR A 29 14.50 54.59 -4.52
C THR A 29 14.76 53.44 -5.50
N ILE A 30 15.91 52.75 -5.42
CA ILE A 30 16.28 51.68 -6.36
C ILE A 30 16.10 50.27 -5.77
N TYR A 31 15.73 50.12 -4.50
CA TYR A 31 15.34 48.81 -3.94
C TYR A 31 13.92 48.42 -4.33
N ALA A 32 13.69 48.20 -5.63
CA ALA A 32 12.58 47.37 -6.08
C ALA A 32 12.96 45.91 -5.79
N GLN A 33 12.63 45.41 -4.60
CA GLN A 33 12.79 43.99 -4.28
C GLN A 33 11.83 43.20 -5.17
N SER A 34 12.38 42.45 -6.14
CA SER A 34 11.58 41.55 -6.98
C SER A 34 10.88 40.54 -6.09
N MET A 35 9.56 40.36 -6.29
CA MET A 35 8.76 39.37 -5.56
C MET A 35 9.48 38.01 -5.61
N GLU A 36 9.90 37.49 -4.46
CA GLU A 36 10.49 36.16 -4.40
C GLU A 36 9.40 35.15 -4.80
N PRO A 37 9.65 34.29 -5.81
CA PRO A 37 8.61 33.38 -6.29
C PRO A 37 8.20 32.43 -5.16
N ASP A 38 6.90 32.16 -5.08
CA ASP A 38 6.35 31.25 -4.08
C ASP A 38 7.11 29.90 -4.13
N PRO A 39 7.64 29.40 -3.00
CA PRO A 39 8.35 28.12 -2.95
C PRO A 39 7.53 26.96 -3.54
N LEU A 40 6.19 27.03 -3.47
CA LEU A 40 5.30 26.06 -4.08
C LEU A 40 5.46 26.03 -5.61
N LEU A 41 5.51 27.20 -6.25
CA LEU A 41 5.67 27.32 -7.71
C LEU A 41 7.04 26.80 -8.18
N LEU A 42 8.10 27.03 -7.40
CA LEU A 42 9.43 26.48 -7.68
C LEU A 42 9.46 24.96 -7.62
N GLU A 43 8.73 24.36 -6.66
CA GLU A 43 8.62 22.91 -6.58
C GLU A 43 7.89 22.34 -7.80
N ILE A 44 6.74 22.93 -8.17
CA ILE A 44 5.98 22.54 -9.35
C ILE A 44 6.84 22.66 -10.62
N GLU A 45 7.55 23.78 -10.81
CA GLU A 45 8.42 23.98 -11.97
C GLU A 45 9.54 22.94 -12.04
N SER A 46 10.16 22.59 -10.91
CA SER A 46 11.19 21.55 -10.87
C SER A 46 10.66 20.17 -11.23
N ILE A 47 9.39 19.87 -10.88
CA ILE A 47 8.69 18.65 -11.28
C ILE A 47 8.38 18.67 -12.79
N TYR A 48 7.87 19.79 -13.33
CA TYR A 48 7.57 19.93 -14.76
C TYR A 48 8.82 19.88 -15.65
N ARG A 49 9.94 20.42 -15.17
CA ARG A 49 11.24 20.39 -15.86
C ARG A 49 11.83 18.97 -15.88
N GLY A 50 11.36 18.07 -15.02
CA GLY A 50 11.84 16.70 -14.88
C GLY A 50 13.08 16.56 -13.99
N ASP A 51 13.42 17.59 -13.21
CA ASP A 51 14.58 17.57 -12.31
C ASP A 51 14.33 16.68 -11.07
N LYS A 52 13.05 16.44 -10.72
CA LYS A 52 12.63 15.60 -9.60
C LYS A 52 11.67 14.51 -10.06
N ASP A 53 11.86 13.30 -9.54
CA ASP A 53 10.91 12.21 -9.73
C ASP A 53 9.56 12.52 -9.10
N TYR A 54 8.49 12.04 -9.72
CA TYR A 54 7.14 12.17 -9.18
C TYR A 54 7.06 11.42 -7.83
N LYS A 55 6.47 12.07 -6.82
CA LYS A 55 6.20 11.40 -5.55
C LYS A 55 5.05 10.42 -5.74
N GLN A 56 5.23 9.17 -5.31
CA GLN A 56 4.12 8.22 -5.27
C GLN A 56 3.02 8.75 -4.37
N LEU A 57 1.77 8.70 -4.85
CA LEU A 57 0.61 9.10 -4.08
C LEU A 57 0.54 8.27 -2.78
N PRO A 58 0.06 8.85 -1.67
CA PRO A 58 -0.11 8.11 -0.42
C PRO A 58 -1.20 7.03 -0.52
N PHE A 59 -1.87 6.92 -1.67
CA PHE A 59 -2.84 5.88 -2.00
C PHE A 59 -2.51 5.27 -3.37
N HIS A 60 -2.86 4.00 -3.52
CA HIS A 60 -2.82 3.30 -4.79
C HIS A 60 -4.16 3.51 -5.49
N THR A 61 -4.13 3.92 -6.76
CA THR A 61 -5.35 3.99 -7.57
C THR A 61 -5.81 2.58 -7.86
N GLU A 62 -7.05 2.24 -7.49
CA GLU A 62 -7.67 0.98 -7.94
C GLU A 62 -7.80 1.02 -9.46
N ASP A 63 -7.27 0.02 -10.16
CA ASP A 63 -7.40 -0.07 -11.62
C ASP A 63 -8.89 -0.31 -11.96
N PRO A 64 -9.54 0.61 -12.71
CA PRO A 64 -10.96 0.49 -13.04
C PRO A 64 -11.27 -0.73 -13.93
N TYR A 65 -10.25 -1.34 -14.53
CA TYR A 65 -10.36 -2.58 -15.32
C TYR A 65 -9.90 -3.81 -14.55
N MET A 66 -9.57 -3.69 -13.27
CA MET A 66 -9.18 -4.81 -12.43
C MET A 66 -10.38 -5.74 -12.23
N ARG A 67 -10.36 -6.89 -12.91
CA ARG A 67 -11.39 -7.92 -12.75
C ARG A 67 -11.44 -8.34 -11.28
N SER A 68 -12.63 -8.34 -10.68
CA SER A 68 -12.84 -8.85 -9.32
C SER A 68 -12.25 -10.26 -9.22
N LYS A 69 -11.42 -10.51 -8.20
CA LYS A 69 -10.91 -11.86 -7.94
C LYS A 69 -12.06 -12.72 -7.44
N ASN A 70 -12.67 -13.47 -8.37
CA ASN A 70 -13.86 -14.29 -8.11
C ASN A 70 -13.58 -15.48 -7.17
N GLY A 71 -12.33 -15.77 -6.84
CA GLY A 71 -11.95 -16.82 -5.89
C GLY A 71 -10.43 -16.95 -5.73
N PRO A 72 -10.00 -17.78 -4.78
CA PRO A 72 -8.59 -18.14 -4.61
C PRO A 72 -8.11 -19.06 -5.74
N THR A 73 -6.80 -19.26 -5.84
CA THR A 73 -6.23 -20.29 -6.72
C THR A 73 -6.62 -21.68 -6.24
N LEU A 74 -7.02 -22.54 -7.18
CA LEU A 74 -7.30 -23.96 -6.91
C LEU A 74 -6.07 -24.85 -7.09
N LYS A 75 -4.93 -24.26 -7.48
CA LYS A 75 -3.66 -25.01 -7.55
C LYS A 75 -3.36 -25.58 -6.16
N ASN A 76 -3.09 -26.88 -6.09
CA ASN A 76 -2.76 -27.60 -4.85
C ASN A 76 -3.91 -27.75 -3.84
N VAL A 77 -5.17 -27.56 -4.25
CA VAL A 77 -6.34 -27.74 -3.35
C VAL A 77 -6.45 -29.18 -2.83
N VAL A 78 -6.02 -30.16 -3.64
CA VAL A 78 -6.03 -31.60 -3.30
C VAL A 78 -5.11 -31.97 -2.14
N HIS A 79 -4.12 -31.12 -1.84
CA HIS A 79 -3.24 -31.32 -0.68
C HIS A 79 -3.87 -30.85 0.61
N LYS A 80 -4.91 -30.02 0.56
CA LYS A 80 -5.57 -29.43 1.74
C LYS A 80 -6.91 -30.09 2.06
N ALA A 81 -7.67 -30.44 1.02
CA ALA A 81 -9.03 -30.93 1.16
C ALA A 81 -9.15 -32.36 0.62
N ASN A 82 -9.94 -33.17 1.31
CA ASN A 82 -10.25 -34.53 0.87
C ASN A 82 -11.09 -34.54 -0.41
N LYS A 83 -10.91 -35.57 -1.24
CA LYS A 83 -11.64 -35.75 -2.49
C LYS A 83 -13.16 -35.70 -2.33
N GLU A 84 -13.69 -36.35 -1.30
CA GLU A 84 -15.12 -36.34 -0.98
C GLU A 84 -15.63 -34.94 -0.61
N TRP A 85 -14.81 -34.17 0.10
CA TRP A 85 -15.13 -32.78 0.46
C TRP A 85 -15.20 -31.92 -0.80
N ILE A 86 -14.22 -32.04 -1.69
CA ILE A 86 -14.18 -31.31 -2.97
C ILE A 86 -15.39 -31.68 -3.83
N LYS A 87 -15.74 -32.97 -3.89
CA LYS A 87 -16.92 -33.46 -4.63
C LYS A 87 -18.22 -32.82 -4.13
N LYS A 88 -18.46 -32.85 -2.82
CA LYS A 88 -19.63 -32.21 -2.20
C LYS A 88 -19.64 -30.69 -2.41
N TRP A 89 -18.46 -30.06 -2.35
CA TRP A 89 -18.32 -28.62 -2.54
C TRP A 89 -18.65 -28.17 -3.97
N ILE A 90 -18.17 -28.90 -4.98
CA ILE A 90 -18.45 -28.60 -6.40
C ILE A 90 -19.93 -28.88 -6.72
N ASP A 91 -20.51 -29.94 -6.16
CA ASP A 91 -21.91 -30.30 -6.37
C ASP A 91 -22.87 -29.23 -5.81
N ASN A 92 -22.72 -28.87 -4.53
CA ASN A 92 -23.61 -27.90 -3.90
C ASN A 92 -22.93 -27.11 -2.76
N PRO A 93 -22.22 -26.00 -3.09
CA PRO A 93 -21.44 -25.25 -2.11
C PRO A 93 -22.32 -24.59 -1.03
N VAL A 94 -23.55 -24.18 -1.38
CA VAL A 94 -24.51 -23.55 -0.45
C VAL A 94 -24.99 -24.53 0.63
N ALA A 95 -25.05 -25.84 0.33
CA ALA A 95 -25.40 -26.85 1.32
C ALA A 95 -24.30 -27.09 2.35
N MET A 96 -23.04 -26.84 2.00
CA MET A 96 -21.91 -26.94 2.93
C MET A 96 -21.70 -25.64 3.71
N ILE A 97 -21.78 -24.50 3.02
CA ILE A 97 -21.59 -23.17 3.61
C ILE A 97 -22.76 -22.29 3.15
N PRO A 98 -23.70 -21.90 4.06
CA PRO A 98 -24.90 -21.14 3.69
C PRO A 98 -24.64 -19.83 2.94
N ASN A 99 -23.48 -19.20 3.17
CA ASN A 99 -23.06 -17.94 2.55
C ASN A 99 -21.98 -18.13 1.47
N ALA A 100 -21.90 -19.31 0.85
CA ALA A 100 -20.95 -19.56 -0.22
C ALA A 100 -21.17 -18.64 -1.42
N ARG A 101 -20.12 -17.94 -1.88
CA ARG A 101 -20.16 -17.11 -3.09
C ARG A 101 -20.07 -17.92 -4.38
N MET A 102 -19.55 -19.14 -4.32
CA MET A 102 -19.47 -20.04 -5.47
C MET A 102 -20.88 -20.51 -5.86
N PRO A 103 -21.33 -20.31 -7.11
CA PRO A 103 -22.65 -20.76 -7.56
C PRO A 103 -22.68 -22.28 -7.76
N ARG A 104 -23.88 -22.86 -7.76
CA ARG A 104 -24.09 -24.27 -8.14
C ARG A 104 -23.89 -24.43 -9.65
N LEU A 105 -22.97 -25.30 -10.05
CA LEU A 105 -22.60 -25.49 -11.46
C LEU A 105 -23.48 -26.50 -12.22
N MET A 106 -24.33 -27.26 -11.52
CA MET A 106 -25.22 -28.29 -12.11
C MET A 106 -24.47 -29.32 -12.98
N LEU A 107 -23.28 -29.72 -12.55
CA LEU A 107 -22.46 -30.74 -13.22
C LEU A 107 -22.98 -32.15 -12.91
N SER A 108 -22.75 -33.10 -13.82
CA SER A 108 -23.00 -34.52 -13.54
C SER A 108 -21.94 -35.07 -12.58
N SER A 109 -22.22 -36.23 -11.95
CA SER A 109 -21.23 -36.89 -11.08
C SER A 109 -19.92 -37.18 -11.81
N ASP A 110 -20.02 -37.56 -13.08
CA ASP A 110 -18.89 -37.97 -13.91
C ASP A 110 -18.04 -36.75 -14.30
N ASP A 111 -18.68 -35.62 -14.59
CA ASP A 111 -18.00 -34.35 -14.83
C ASP A 111 -17.26 -33.86 -13.58
N ILE A 112 -17.86 -34.00 -12.39
CA ILE A 112 -17.21 -33.61 -11.13
C ILE A 112 -15.95 -34.47 -10.90
N ASP A 113 -16.04 -35.78 -11.15
CA ASP A 113 -14.90 -36.67 -11.01
C ASP A 113 -13.80 -36.35 -12.03
N ALA A 114 -14.15 -35.95 -13.25
CA ALA A 114 -13.20 -35.46 -14.25
C ALA A 114 -12.52 -34.14 -13.83
N VAL A 115 -13.27 -33.20 -13.25
CA VAL A 115 -12.71 -31.95 -12.70
C VAL A 115 -11.74 -32.24 -11.56
N ILE A 116 -12.07 -33.18 -10.68
CA ILE A 116 -11.17 -33.57 -9.59
C ILE A 116 -9.89 -34.20 -10.15
N ALA A 117 -9.99 -35.09 -11.13
CA ALA A 117 -8.81 -35.66 -11.80
C ALA A 117 -7.93 -34.58 -12.44
N TYR A 118 -8.54 -33.54 -13.02
CA TYR A 118 -7.82 -32.37 -13.50
C TYR A 118 -7.11 -31.60 -12.37
N LEU A 119 -7.80 -31.34 -11.25
CA LEU A 119 -7.22 -30.68 -10.08
C LEU A 119 -6.03 -31.47 -9.49
N GLU A 120 -6.11 -32.80 -9.50
CA GLU A 120 -5.01 -33.69 -9.12
C GLU A 120 -3.82 -33.56 -10.08
N SER A 121 -4.07 -33.41 -11.39
CA SER A 121 -3.01 -33.29 -12.41
C SER A 121 -2.23 -31.97 -12.38
N ILE A 122 -2.86 -30.87 -11.95
CA ILE A 122 -2.20 -29.56 -11.83
C ILE A 122 -1.50 -29.35 -10.48
N ALA A 123 -1.67 -30.30 -9.56
CA ALA A 123 -1.10 -30.20 -8.23
C ALA A 123 0.41 -30.46 -8.26
N ASP A 124 1.18 -29.59 -7.61
CA ASP A 124 2.61 -29.76 -7.45
C ASP A 124 2.85 -30.89 -6.43
N SER A 125 3.56 -31.94 -6.85
CA SER A 125 3.92 -33.08 -6.00
C SER A 125 4.95 -32.74 -4.91
N SER A 126 5.56 -31.55 -4.96
CA SER A 126 6.53 -31.09 -3.97
C SER A 126 5.92 -30.75 -2.61
N PHE A 127 4.60 -30.51 -2.54
CA PHE A 127 3.93 -30.19 -1.28
C PHE A 127 3.43 -31.47 -0.61
N PRO A 128 3.62 -31.61 0.72
CA PRO A 128 3.03 -32.71 1.46
C PRO A 128 1.51 -32.57 1.49
N LYS A 129 0.80 -33.70 1.37
CA LYS A 129 -0.63 -33.76 1.59
C LYS A 129 -0.89 -33.61 3.10
N GLN A 130 -1.86 -32.76 3.45
CA GLN A 130 -2.34 -32.59 4.80
C GLN A 130 -3.11 -33.85 5.21
N GLU A 131 -2.55 -34.62 6.13
CA GLU A 131 -3.23 -35.72 6.80
C GLU A 131 -3.71 -35.21 8.15
N TRP A 132 -4.99 -35.36 8.44
CA TRP A 132 -5.58 -34.94 9.71
C TRP A 132 -5.46 -36.12 10.68
N ASP A 133 -4.92 -35.89 11.88
CA ASP A 133 -4.74 -36.95 12.87
C ASP A 133 -6.11 -37.54 13.24
N ALA A 134 -6.25 -38.87 13.12
CA ALA A 134 -7.50 -39.58 13.42
C ALA A 134 -8.03 -39.34 14.85
N GLY A 135 -7.14 -38.93 15.77
CA GLY A 135 -7.49 -38.54 17.13
C GLY A 135 -8.40 -37.31 17.22
N LEU A 136 -8.35 -36.37 16.25
CA LEU A 136 -9.22 -35.20 16.21
C LEU A 136 -10.71 -35.55 16.01
N LEU A 137 -11.00 -36.76 15.52
CA LEU A 137 -12.37 -37.23 15.26
C LEU A 137 -12.92 -38.12 16.40
N LYS A 138 -12.12 -38.46 17.40
CA LYS A 138 -12.59 -39.21 18.56
C LYS A 138 -13.41 -38.31 19.48
N ALA A 139 -14.46 -38.85 20.07
CA ALA A 139 -15.11 -38.19 21.19
C ALA A 139 -14.12 -38.09 22.36
N GLU A 140 -14.20 -37.02 23.15
CA GLU A 140 -13.40 -36.82 24.37
C GLU A 140 -13.46 -38.07 25.26
N ASP A 141 -14.66 -38.61 25.44
CA ASP A 141 -15.01 -39.79 26.21
C ASP A 141 -14.22 -41.05 25.82
N ASP A 142 -13.75 -41.12 24.58
CA ASP A 142 -13.02 -42.27 23.99
C ASP A 142 -11.50 -42.03 23.89
N MET A 143 -10.99 -40.87 24.35
CA MET A 143 -9.57 -40.56 24.34
C MET A 143 -8.86 -41.10 25.59
N THR A 144 -7.69 -41.70 25.40
CA THR A 144 -6.82 -42.10 26.51
C THR A 144 -6.10 -40.90 27.12
N ASP A 145 -5.72 -40.94 28.39
CA ASP A 145 -4.97 -39.85 29.06
C ASP A 145 -3.73 -39.39 28.25
N ASP A 146 -2.99 -40.33 27.66
CA ASP A 146 -1.84 -40.04 26.80
C ASP A 146 -2.20 -39.25 25.51
N GLU A 147 -3.43 -39.43 25.00
CA GLU A 147 -3.95 -38.70 23.83
C GLU A 147 -4.37 -37.27 24.20
N TYR A 148 -4.87 -37.06 25.42
CA TYR A 148 -5.16 -35.74 25.97
C TYR A 148 -3.90 -34.89 26.17
N ASP A 149 -2.86 -35.48 26.75
CA ASP A 149 -1.57 -34.80 26.92
C ASP A 149 -0.99 -34.38 25.57
N LYS A 150 -1.14 -35.23 24.54
CA LYS A 150 -0.74 -34.89 23.18
C LYS A 150 -1.56 -33.75 22.60
N MET A 151 -2.88 -33.73 22.79
CA MET A 151 -3.74 -32.62 22.38
C MET A 151 -3.32 -31.29 23.00
N ASP A 152 -3.06 -31.26 24.31
CA ASP A 152 -2.65 -30.03 25.01
C ASP A 152 -1.34 -29.45 24.45
N THR A 153 -0.37 -30.30 24.12
CA THR A 153 0.89 -29.87 23.47
C THR A 153 0.67 -29.27 22.08
N LEU A 154 -0.32 -29.75 21.32
CA LEU A 154 -0.63 -29.23 19.99
C LEU A 154 -1.35 -27.89 20.05
N VAL A 155 -2.29 -27.74 20.99
CA VAL A 155 -3.04 -26.50 21.24
C VAL A 155 -2.12 -25.39 21.73
N SER A 156 -1.29 -25.69 22.73
CA SER A 156 -0.30 -24.74 23.27
C SER A 156 0.78 -24.35 22.24
N GLY A 157 1.09 -25.23 21.29
CA GLY A 157 2.01 -24.99 20.17
C GLY A 157 1.42 -24.18 19.01
N GLY A 158 0.14 -23.79 19.03
CA GLY A 158 -0.51 -23.01 17.98
C GLY A 158 -0.66 -23.75 16.63
N LYS A 159 -0.64 -25.09 16.66
CA LYS A 159 -0.83 -25.95 15.48
C LYS A 159 -2.25 -26.52 15.37
N ALA A 160 -3.12 -26.19 16.31
CA ALA A 160 -4.53 -26.58 16.30
C ALA A 160 -5.32 -25.79 15.23
#